data_AF-X1M749-F1
#
_entry.id   AF-X1M749-F1
#
_cell.length_a   1.000
_cell.length_b   1.000
_cell.length_c   1.000
_cell.angle_alpha   90.00
_cell.angle_beta   90.00
_cell.angle_gamma   90.00
#
_symmetry.space_group_name_H-M   'P 1'
#
loop_
_entity.id
_entity.type
_entity.pdbx_description
1 polymer ?
#
loop_
_entity_poly.entity_id
_entity_poly.type
_entity_poly.pdbx_seq_one_letter_code
_entity_poly.pdbx_strand_id
1 'polypeptide(L)'
;MQAGLDRRIKETGHKNAYFPLFIPESLLKKEAEHVEGFAPEVAWVTYGGNQKLEERLAVRPTSEAVICSLYSKWVRSWRDLPILINQWVNIVRWEKVTRLFLRTTEFLWQEGHTAHKTEQEAEEETLKILVQVYQDYIENDLAIPVIIGRKTEK
;
A
#
# COMPACT_ATOMS: atom_id res chain seq x y z
N MET A 1 -6.98 -16.57 -6.04
CA MET A 1 -6.50 -15.65 -4.98
C MET A 1 -7.20 -14.30 -5.04
N GLN A 2 -6.93 -13.45 -6.04
CA GLN A 2 -7.45 -12.08 -6.11
C GLN A 2 -8.97 -11.95 -5.91
N ALA A 3 -9.80 -12.66 -6.69
CA ALA A 3 -11.26 -12.53 -6.60
C ALA A 3 -11.84 -12.88 -5.21
N GLY A 4 -11.25 -13.87 -4.54
CA GLY A 4 -11.68 -14.29 -3.20
C GLY A 4 -11.36 -13.25 -2.12
N LEU A 5 -10.19 -12.61 -2.22
CA LEU A 5 -9.79 -11.53 -1.31
C LEU A 5 -10.55 -10.23 -1.62
N ASP A 6 -10.70 -9.90 -2.91
CA ASP A 6 -11.42 -8.70 -3.38
C ASP A 6 -12.88 -8.70 -2.93
N ARG A 7 -13.55 -9.87 -2.95
CA ARG A 7 -14.91 -10.02 -2.40
C ARG A 7 -14.96 -9.64 -0.92
N ARG A 8 -14.07 -10.22 -0.10
CA ARG A 8 -14.00 -9.95 1.36
C ARG A 8 -13.72 -8.49 1.67
N ILE A 9 -12.79 -7.87 0.93
CA ILE A 9 -12.47 -6.45 1.05
C ILE A 9 -13.69 -5.57 0.70
N LYS A 10 -14.46 -5.93 -0.34
CA LYS A 10 -15.68 -5.20 -0.70
C LYS A 10 -16.80 -5.37 0.33
N GLU A 11 -16.91 -6.54 0.96
CA GLU A 11 -17.87 -6.77 2.05
C GLU A 11 -17.61 -5.87 3.26
N THR A 12 -16.38 -5.41 3.47
CA THR A 12 -16.06 -4.40 4.52
C THR A 12 -16.28 -2.95 4.07
N GLY A 13 -16.80 -2.71 2.87
CA GLY A 13 -17.16 -1.38 2.37
C GLY A 13 -16.06 -0.68 1.56
N HIS A 14 -14.93 -1.33 1.29
CA HIS A 14 -13.86 -0.76 0.48
C HIS A 14 -14.24 -0.65 -0.99
N LYS A 15 -13.64 0.34 -1.65
CA LYS A 15 -13.74 0.53 -3.10
C LYS A 15 -12.37 0.41 -3.75
N ASN A 16 -12.32 -0.25 -4.89
CA ASN A 16 -11.10 -0.31 -5.67
C ASN A 16 -10.83 1.04 -6.34
N ALA A 17 -9.57 1.46 -6.30
CA ALA A 17 -9.03 2.57 -7.05
C ALA A 17 -7.70 2.15 -7.71
N TYR A 18 -7.11 3.05 -8.48
CA TYR A 18 -5.78 2.85 -9.05
C TYR A 18 -5.02 4.17 -9.05
N PHE A 19 -3.85 4.17 -8.41
CA PHE A 19 -2.98 5.34 -8.36
C PHE A 19 -1.78 5.18 -9.30
N PRO A 20 -1.18 6.29 -9.75
CA PRO A 20 -0.02 6.24 -10.65
C PRO A 20 1.13 5.39 -10.14
N LEU A 21 1.81 4.71 -11.07
CA LEU A 21 3.01 3.91 -10.78
C LEU A 21 4.22 4.78 -10.38
N PHE A 22 4.33 5.96 -10.98
CA PHE A 22 5.47 6.85 -10.82
C PHE A 22 5.19 7.92 -9.76
N ILE A 23 6.14 8.06 -8.83
CA ILE A 23 6.08 9.01 -7.71
C ILE A 23 7.20 10.04 -7.88
N PRO A 24 6.91 11.35 -7.95
CA PRO A 24 7.94 12.38 -7.97
C PRO A 24 8.86 12.29 -6.74
N GLU A 25 10.17 12.47 -6.93
CA GLU A 25 11.16 12.45 -5.85
C GLU A 25 10.81 13.42 -4.71
N SER A 26 10.35 14.62 -5.06
CA SER A 26 9.88 15.66 -4.14
C SER A 26 8.68 15.24 -3.32
N LEU A 27 7.78 14.43 -3.89
CA LEU A 27 6.62 13.91 -3.19
C LEU A 27 7.02 12.79 -2.24
N LEU A 28 7.87 11.86 -2.71
CA LEU A 28 8.36 10.75 -1.89
C LEU A 28 9.12 11.28 -0.66
N LYS A 29 9.97 12.30 -0.83
CA LYS A 29 10.74 12.93 0.26
C LYS A 29 9.90 13.59 1.36
N LYS A 30 8.62 13.89 1.12
CA LYS A 30 7.75 14.45 2.16
C LYS A 30 7.45 13.44 3.27
N GLU A 31 7.54 12.15 2.96
CA GLU A 31 7.40 11.05 3.91
C GLU A 31 8.77 10.62 4.46
N ALA A 32 9.58 11.57 4.95
CA ALA A 32 11.00 11.38 5.24
C ALA A 32 11.30 10.16 6.15
N GLU A 33 10.47 9.91 7.15
CA GLU A 33 10.60 8.75 8.05
C GLU A 33 10.33 7.41 7.34
N HIS A 34 9.39 7.37 6.40
CA HIS A 34 9.18 6.21 5.54
C HIS A 34 10.34 6.07 4.53
N VAL A 35 10.82 7.18 3.97
CA VAL A 35 11.89 7.23 2.97
C VAL A 35 13.18 6.67 3.52
N GLU A 36 13.57 6.92 4.77
CA GLU A 36 14.81 6.36 5.32
C GLU A 36 14.81 4.82 5.32
N GLY A 37 13.65 4.19 5.50
CA GLY A 37 13.48 2.74 5.38
C GLY A 37 13.52 2.23 3.94
N PHE A 38 13.05 3.03 2.97
CA PHE A 38 12.95 2.62 1.56
C PHE A 38 14.12 3.10 0.69
N ALA A 39 14.89 4.10 1.12
CA ALA A 39 15.91 4.79 0.34
C ALA A 39 16.90 3.88 -0.40
N PRO A 40 17.42 2.78 0.21
CA PRO A 40 18.32 1.88 -0.51
C PRO A 40 17.61 0.97 -1.54
N GLU A 41 16.29 0.88 -1.53
CA GLU A 41 15.49 -0.07 -2.32
C GLU A 41 14.61 0.58 -3.39
N VAL A 42 14.69 1.91 -3.61
CA VAL A 42 13.87 2.60 -4.62
C VAL A 42 14.50 2.52 -6.02
N ALA A 43 13.73 2.05 -7.00
CA ALA A 43 14.08 2.14 -8.42
C ALA A 43 13.71 3.52 -9.00
N TRP A 44 14.64 4.13 -9.74
CA TRP A 44 14.49 5.49 -10.29
C TRP A 44 14.43 5.52 -11.80
N VAL A 45 13.45 6.23 -12.34
CA VAL A 45 13.40 6.67 -13.74
C VAL A 45 14.02 8.06 -13.82
N THR A 46 15.07 8.18 -14.63
CA THR A 46 15.84 9.44 -14.79
C THR A 46 15.84 9.98 -16.22
N TYR A 47 15.39 9.17 -17.18
CA TYR A 47 15.21 9.53 -18.58
C TYR A 47 13.80 9.13 -19.04
N GLY A 48 13.17 10.00 -19.84
CA GLY A 48 11.92 9.74 -20.54
C GLY A 48 12.13 9.94 -22.04
N GLY A 49 11.91 8.90 -22.85
CA GLY A 49 12.35 8.91 -24.25
C GLY A 49 13.86 9.17 -24.34
N ASN A 50 14.26 10.22 -25.07
CA ASN A 50 15.66 10.59 -25.26
C ASN A 50 16.10 11.80 -24.40
N GLN A 51 15.31 12.21 -23.41
CA GLN A 51 15.61 13.38 -22.58
C GLN A 51 15.76 12.99 -21.11
N LYS A 52 16.70 13.64 -20.43
CA LYS A 52 16.84 13.55 -18.97
C LYS A 52 15.67 14.30 -18.32
N LEU A 53 15.04 13.67 -17.34
CA LEU A 53 13.94 14.29 -16.60
C LEU A 53 14.47 15.42 -15.71
N GLU A 54 13.69 16.50 -15.58
CA GLU A 54 13.97 17.59 -14.63
C GLU A 54 13.99 17.09 -13.19
N GLU A 55 13.08 16.17 -12.89
CA GLU A 55 12.95 15.49 -11.61
C GLU A 55 12.91 13.98 -11.84
N ARG A 56 13.62 13.21 -11.00
CA ARG A 56 13.57 11.75 -11.07
C ARG A 56 12.24 11.25 -10.55
N LEU A 57 11.73 10.20 -11.17
CA LEU A 57 10.50 9.54 -10.74
C LEU A 57 10.84 8.20 -10.11
N ALA A 58 10.38 7.96 -8.89
CA ALA A 58 10.45 6.65 -8.27
C ALA A 58 9.39 5.73 -8.89
N VAL A 59 9.75 4.49 -9.18
CA VAL A 59 8.77 3.41 -9.35
C VAL A 59 8.25 3.08 -7.95
N ARG A 60 6.93 3.07 -7.73
CA ARG A 60 6.36 2.92 -6.39
C ARG A 60 6.94 1.70 -5.63
N PRO A 61 7.59 1.91 -4.47
CA PRO A 61 7.87 0.83 -3.52
C PRO A 61 6.65 0.55 -2.62
N THR A 62 5.77 1.54 -2.53
CA THR A 62 4.46 1.60 -1.85
C THR A 62 3.79 2.94 -2.23
N SER A 63 2.48 3.10 -2.03
CA SER A 63 1.72 4.24 -2.59
C SER A 63 1.31 5.35 -1.61
N GLU A 64 1.71 5.28 -0.33
CA GLU A 64 1.31 6.19 0.75
C GLU A 64 1.55 7.65 0.37
N ALA A 65 2.76 8.00 -0.11
CA ALA A 65 3.09 9.39 -0.45
C ALA A 65 2.12 10.00 -1.50
N VAL A 66 1.69 9.20 -2.49
CA VAL A 66 0.74 9.63 -3.52
C VAL A 66 -0.68 9.70 -2.94
N ILE A 67 -1.09 8.66 -2.22
CA ILE A 67 -2.46 8.54 -1.69
C ILE A 67 -2.71 9.60 -0.62
N CYS A 68 -1.82 9.76 0.36
CA CYS A 68 -1.91 10.77 1.39
C CYS A 68 -1.97 12.19 0.80
N SER A 69 -1.20 12.45 -0.27
CA SER A 69 -1.28 13.74 -0.98
C SER A 69 -2.63 13.98 -1.64
N LEU A 70 -3.33 12.92 -2.08
CA LEU A 70 -4.69 13.04 -2.63
C LEU A 70 -5.73 13.14 -1.51
N TYR A 71 -5.59 12.38 -0.43
CA TYR A 71 -6.50 12.45 0.72
C TYR A 71 -6.51 13.84 1.33
N SER A 72 -5.36 14.50 1.46
CA SER A 72 -5.30 15.90 1.93
C SER A 72 -6.06 16.90 1.05
N LYS A 73 -6.32 16.56 -0.22
CA LYS A 73 -7.14 17.38 -1.13
C LYS A 73 -8.61 17.00 -1.08
N TRP A 74 -8.92 15.72 -0.87
CA TRP A 74 -10.27 15.16 -0.87
C TRP A 74 -11.00 15.41 0.46
N VAL A 75 -10.32 15.21 1.59
CA VAL A 75 -10.91 15.38 2.91
C VAL A 75 -10.97 16.88 3.24
N ARG A 76 -12.18 17.44 3.26
CA ARG A 76 -12.47 18.83 3.63
C ARG A 76 -13.35 18.95 4.86
N SER A 77 -14.11 17.90 5.17
CA SER A 77 -15.01 17.80 6.32
C SER A 77 -15.02 16.39 6.88
N TRP A 78 -15.52 16.24 8.11
CA TRP A 78 -15.80 14.93 8.72
C TRP A 78 -16.77 14.08 7.88
N ARG A 79 -17.57 14.69 7.01
CA ARG A 79 -18.50 14.01 6.10
C ARG A 79 -17.81 13.24 4.97
N ASP A 80 -16.55 13.56 4.68
CA ASP A 80 -15.76 12.89 3.65
C ASP A 80 -15.12 11.59 4.20
N LEU A 81 -15.28 11.31 5.49
CA LEU A 81 -14.74 10.15 6.20
C LEU A 81 -15.86 9.14 6.54
N PRO A 82 -15.55 7.84 6.60
CA PRO A 82 -14.24 7.25 6.31
C PRO A 82 -13.98 7.12 4.80
N ILE A 83 -12.70 7.23 4.41
CA ILE A 83 -12.25 6.80 3.09
C ILE A 83 -11.76 5.36 3.21
N LEU A 84 -12.34 4.45 2.41
CA LEU A 84 -11.98 3.04 2.38
C LEU A 84 -11.56 2.65 0.96
N ILE A 85 -10.27 2.72 0.66
CA ILE A 85 -9.76 2.45 -0.68
C ILE A 85 -8.82 1.26 -0.68
N ASN A 86 -8.95 0.46 -1.72
CA ASN A 86 -8.11 -0.67 -2.03
C ASN A 86 -7.50 -0.49 -3.44
N GLN A 87 -6.28 -0.97 -3.67
CA GLN A 87 -5.77 -1.12 -5.03
C GLN A 87 -5.02 -2.43 -5.23
N TRP A 88 -5.19 -3.00 -6.42
CA TRP A 88 -4.49 -4.19 -6.90
C TRP A 88 -3.41 -3.77 -7.87
N VAL A 89 -2.15 -3.94 -7.51
CA VAL A 89 -1.04 -3.32 -8.21
C VAL A 89 0.24 -4.15 -8.14
N ASN A 90 1.17 -3.88 -9.05
CA ASN A 90 2.56 -4.25 -8.89
C ASN A 90 3.32 -3.20 -8.07
N ILE A 91 4.33 -3.63 -7.33
CA ILE A 91 5.32 -2.74 -6.71
C ILE A 91 6.73 -3.20 -7.00
N VAL A 92 7.68 -2.27 -6.90
CA VAL A 92 9.10 -2.53 -7.13
C VAL A 92 9.91 -2.15 -5.90
N ARG A 93 10.63 -3.13 -5.35
CA ARG A 93 11.62 -2.94 -4.27
C ARG A 93 12.93 -3.59 -4.69
N TRP A 94 14.02 -2.83 -4.65
CA TRP A 94 15.32 -3.29 -5.15
C TRP A 94 16.04 -4.19 -4.15
N GLU A 95 15.56 -5.42 -4.07
CA GLU A 95 16.00 -6.42 -3.11
C GLU A 95 17.38 -7.02 -3.46
N LYS A 96 18.28 -7.13 -2.47
CA LYS A 96 19.63 -7.69 -2.68
C LYS A 96 19.65 -9.20 -2.92
N VAL A 97 18.71 -9.93 -2.32
CA VAL A 97 18.61 -11.40 -2.41
C VAL A 97 17.15 -11.77 -2.63
N THR A 98 16.87 -12.44 -3.74
CA THR A 98 15.51 -12.83 -4.14
C THR A 98 15.24 -14.31 -3.89
N ARG A 99 13.98 -14.62 -3.60
CA ARG A 99 13.42 -15.97 -3.52
C ARG A 99 12.02 -15.92 -4.12
N LEU A 100 11.74 -16.79 -5.11
CA LEU A 100 10.47 -16.79 -5.83
C LEU A 100 9.27 -16.81 -4.85
N PHE A 101 8.27 -15.98 -5.13
CA PHE A 101 7.10 -15.67 -4.31
C PHE A 101 7.36 -14.99 -2.95
N LEU A 102 8.44 -15.35 -2.25
CA LEU A 102 8.72 -14.86 -0.90
C LEU A 102 9.36 -13.46 -0.89
N ARG A 103 10.22 -13.17 -1.87
CA ARG A 103 10.94 -11.89 -2.00
C ARG A 103 11.43 -11.70 -3.44
N THR A 104 10.78 -10.85 -4.22
CA THR A 104 11.15 -10.56 -5.61
C THR A 104 11.25 -9.05 -5.83
N THR A 105 12.01 -8.62 -6.85
CA THR A 105 12.21 -7.20 -7.13
C THR A 105 10.92 -6.51 -7.55
N GLU A 106 10.13 -7.17 -8.41
CA GLU A 106 8.75 -6.80 -8.70
C GLU A 106 7.83 -7.87 -8.13
N PHE A 107 6.72 -7.46 -7.52
CA PHE A 107 5.67 -8.37 -7.10
C PHE A 107 4.29 -7.73 -7.18
N LEU A 108 3.29 -8.58 -7.40
CA LEU A 108 1.88 -8.20 -7.37
C LEU A 108 1.37 -8.28 -5.94
N TRP A 109 0.61 -7.27 -5.54
CA TRP A 109 -0.02 -7.25 -4.23
C TRP A 109 -1.35 -6.50 -4.23
N GLN A 110 -1.95 -6.47 -3.05
CA GLN A 110 -3.02 -5.57 -2.72
C GLN A 110 -2.55 -4.64 -1.61
N GLU A 111 -2.88 -3.36 -1.71
CA GLU A 111 -2.63 -2.38 -0.65
C GLU A 111 -3.91 -1.59 -0.37
N GLY A 112 -4.32 -1.59 0.90
CA GLY A 112 -5.50 -0.89 1.41
C GLY A 112 -5.06 0.36 2.16
N HIS A 113 -5.71 1.49 1.87
CA HIS A 113 -5.42 2.79 2.46
C HIS A 113 -6.72 3.41 2.95
N THR A 114 -6.81 3.63 4.26
CA THR A 114 -8.03 4.15 4.89
C THR A 114 -7.76 5.42 5.68
N ALA A 115 -8.72 6.34 5.69
CA ALA A 115 -8.69 7.53 6.54
C ALA A 115 -9.97 7.58 7.36
N HIS A 116 -9.83 7.78 8.67
CA HIS A 116 -10.93 7.72 9.64
C HIS A 116 -10.99 9.00 10.47
N LYS A 117 -12.14 9.23 11.12
CA LYS A 117 -12.35 10.42 11.94
C LYS A 117 -11.65 10.28 13.29
N THR A 118 -11.60 9.06 13.82
CA THR A 118 -11.04 8.78 15.14
C THR A 118 -10.00 7.66 15.07
N GLU A 119 -9.10 7.65 16.05
CA GLU A 119 -8.11 6.57 16.23
C GLU A 119 -8.80 5.22 16.45
N GLN A 120 -9.87 5.20 17.25
CA GLN A 120 -10.65 4.00 17.51
C GLN A 120 -11.20 3.38 16.22
N GLU A 121 -11.80 4.18 15.33
CA GLU A 121 -12.29 3.70 14.02
C GLU A 121 -11.14 3.10 13.17
N ALA A 122 -9.96 3.72 13.20
CA ALA A 122 -8.80 3.23 12.47
C ALA A 122 -8.24 1.92 13.02
N GLU A 123 -8.22 1.75 14.35
CA GLU A 123 -7.81 0.51 15.00
C GLU A 123 -8.81 -0.62 14.75
N GLU A 124 -10.11 -0.33 14.88
CA GLU A 124 -11.19 -1.27 14.55
C GLU A 124 -11.09 -1.74 13.09
N GLU A 125 -10.81 -0.84 12.15
CA GLU A 125 -10.61 -1.21 10.75
C GLU A 125 -9.37 -2.08 10.55
N THR A 126 -8.25 -1.75 11.21
CA THR A 126 -7.01 -2.52 11.14
C THR A 126 -7.23 -3.96 11.59
N LEU A 127 -7.89 -4.15 12.75
CA LEU A 127 -8.20 -5.48 13.29
C LEU A 127 -9.22 -6.22 12.45
N LYS A 128 -10.22 -5.51 11.88
CA LYS A 128 -11.20 -6.09 10.96
C LYS A 128 -10.53 -6.67 9.72
N ILE A 129 -9.64 -5.93 9.07
CA ILE A 129 -8.90 -6.43 7.90
C ILE A 129 -7.98 -7.58 8.28
N LEU A 130 -7.28 -7.51 9.42
CA LEU A 130 -6.41 -8.58 9.88
C LEU A 130 -7.14 -9.91 10.08
N VAL A 131 -8.29 -9.88 10.75
CA VAL A 131 -9.04 -11.09 11.14
C VAL A 131 -9.99 -11.52 10.03
N GLN A 132 -10.91 -10.63 9.60
CA GLN A 132 -12.01 -11.00 8.71
C GLN A 132 -11.60 -11.12 7.25
N VAL A 133 -10.47 -10.54 6.85
CA VAL A 133 -9.98 -10.59 5.47
C VAL A 133 -8.75 -11.49 5.37
N TYR A 134 -7.63 -11.13 6.03
CA TYR A 134 -6.38 -11.86 5.83
C TYR A 134 -6.35 -13.22 6.52
N GLN A 135 -6.66 -13.30 7.82
CA GLN A 135 -6.68 -14.59 8.52
C GLN A 135 -7.69 -15.53 7.88
N ASP A 136 -8.94 -15.09 7.70
CA ASP A 136 -9.99 -15.90 7.09
C ASP A 136 -9.57 -16.46 5.72
N TYR A 137 -9.03 -15.61 4.84
CA TYR A 137 -8.58 -16.03 3.53
C TYR A 137 -7.40 -17.03 3.60
N ILE A 138 -6.43 -16.80 4.47
CA ILE A 138 -5.24 -17.67 4.57
C ILE A 138 -5.60 -19.03 5.19
N GLU A 139 -6.44 -19.06 6.22
CA GLU A 139 -6.84 -20.30 6.89
C GLU A 139 -7.86 -21.09 6.06
N ASN A 140 -8.89 -20.43 5.52
CA ASN A 140 -10.01 -21.13 4.87
C ASN A 140 -9.81 -21.36 3.37
N ASP A 141 -9.12 -20.47 2.65
CA ASP A 141 -8.90 -20.63 1.20
C ASP A 141 -7.53 -21.24 0.89
N LEU A 142 -6.51 -20.98 1.72
CA LEU A 142 -5.15 -21.51 1.51
C LEU A 142 -4.80 -22.70 2.42
N ALA A 143 -5.62 -23.00 3.43
CA ALA A 143 -5.37 -24.06 4.42
C ALA A 143 -4.04 -23.91 5.17
N ILE A 144 -3.65 -22.66 5.46
CA ILE A 144 -2.41 -22.34 6.19
C ILE A 144 -2.78 -21.77 7.56
N PRO A 145 -2.42 -22.43 8.68
CA PRO A 145 -2.65 -21.86 10.01
C PRO A 145 -1.74 -20.65 10.24
N VAL A 146 -2.29 -19.58 10.81
CA VAL A 146 -1.54 -18.35 11.12
C VAL A 146 -1.66 -17.96 12.59
N ILE A 147 -0.68 -17.16 13.06
CA ILE A 147 -0.72 -16.59 14.41
C ILE A 147 -0.91 -15.08 14.26
N ILE A 148 -2.00 -14.57 14.83
CA ILE A 148 -2.26 -13.14 14.90
C ILE A 148 -1.38 -12.53 15.99
N GLY A 149 -0.72 -11.42 15.70
CA GLY A 149 0.12 -10.75 16.68
C GLY A 149 0.48 -9.32 16.30
N ARG A 150 0.94 -8.57 17.28
CA ARG A 150 1.47 -7.22 17.12
C ARG A 150 2.99 -7.29 16.92
N LYS A 151 3.51 -6.52 15.97
CA LYS A 151 4.96 -6.35 15.81
C LYS A 151 5.54 -5.60 17.01
N THR A 152 6.74 -5.96 17.43
CA THR A 152 7.50 -5.16 18.41
C THR A 152 7.85 -3.81 17.81
N GLU A 153 8.10 -2.82 18.67
CA GLU A 153 8.75 -1.58 18.25
C GLU A 153 10.13 -1.90 17.63
N LYS A 154 10.59 -1.04 16.72
CA LYS A 154 11.88 -1.18 16.05
C LYS A 154 13.02 -0.76 16.96
#